data_AF-A0A8D1D4M3-F1
#
_entry.id   AF-A0A8D1D4M3-F1
#
_cell.length_a   1.000
_cell.length_b   1.000
_cell.length_c   1.000
_cell.angle_alpha   90.00
_cell.angle_beta   90.00
_cell.angle_gamma   90.00
#
_symmetry.space_group_name_H-M   'P 1'
#
loop_
_entity.id
_entity.type
_entity.pdbx_description
1 polymer ?
#
loop_
_entity_poly.entity_id
_entity_poly.type
_entity_poly.pdbx_seq_one_letter_code
_entity_poly.pdbx_strand_id
1 'polypeptide(L)'
;MPKDSLPASGGRSGCRLGGSGRVQPPSALPAPPCARRLSHAPALASAVFPRAAAPALLAEMPPPSLEMVSGQVLPAFLLCSTLLVIKMYVVAIITGQVRLRKKAFANPEDAQRHGGLQYCRSDPDVERCLRAHRNDMETIYPFLFLGLVYSFLGPDPFVAWMHFLIFFLGRMVHTIAYLGKLRAPTRSLAYTLAQLPCASMALQIVWEAARHL
;
A
#
# COMPACT_ATOMS: atom_id res chain seq x y z
N MET A 1 -31.83 -58.59 10.39
CA MET A 1 -31.40 -59.72 11.22
C MET A 1 -30.15 -60.32 10.60
N PRO A 2 -29.08 -60.67 11.34
CA PRO A 2 -28.52 -60.10 12.60
C PRO A 2 -27.55 -58.93 12.26
N LYS A 3 -26.66 -58.36 13.11
CA LYS A 3 -26.66 -58.01 14.56
C LYS A 3 -25.54 -56.95 14.83
N ASP A 4 -25.57 -56.32 16.01
CA ASP A 4 -24.46 -55.89 16.93
C ASP A 4 -23.21 -55.12 16.40
N SER A 5 -22.60 -54.16 17.12
CA SER A 5 -22.85 -53.60 18.46
C SER A 5 -22.15 -52.25 18.70
N LEU A 6 -22.84 -51.34 19.41
CA LEU A 6 -22.24 -50.23 20.17
C LEU A 6 -21.54 -50.76 21.45
N PRO A 7 -20.70 -49.94 22.11
CA PRO A 7 -21.17 -49.51 23.44
C PRO A 7 -20.96 -48.00 23.71
N ALA A 8 -21.84 -47.47 24.57
CA ALA A 8 -21.69 -46.18 25.22
C ALA A 8 -21.57 -46.39 26.74
N SER A 9 -20.73 -45.60 27.41
CA SER A 9 -20.62 -45.49 28.88
C SER A 9 -19.81 -44.23 29.23
N GLY A 10 -20.13 -43.41 30.24
CA GLY A 10 -21.30 -43.43 31.13
C GLY A 10 -20.95 -43.21 32.61
N GLY A 11 -20.98 -41.96 33.11
CA GLY A 11 -20.87 -41.59 34.54
C GLY A 11 -20.05 -40.31 34.73
N ARG A 12 -20.49 -39.19 35.33
CA ARG A 12 -21.18 -38.93 36.63
C ARG A 12 -20.40 -39.50 37.83
N SER A 13 -20.29 -38.84 38.99
CA SER A 13 -20.57 -37.44 39.43
C SER A 13 -19.96 -37.28 40.85
N GLY A 14 -19.65 -36.07 41.32
CA GLY A 14 -19.07 -35.88 42.66
C GLY A 14 -19.12 -34.45 43.19
N CYS A 15 -20.25 -34.06 43.79
CA CYS A 15 -20.41 -32.76 44.47
C CYS A 15 -19.84 -32.76 45.90
N ARG A 16 -19.53 -31.56 46.42
CA ARG A 16 -19.61 -31.01 47.82
C ARG A 16 -18.49 -29.95 48.01
N LEU A 17 -18.60 -28.87 48.77
CA LEU A 17 -19.69 -28.20 49.51
C LEU A 17 -19.22 -26.78 49.96
N GLY A 18 -20.14 -25.83 50.18
CA GLY A 18 -20.07 -24.89 51.32
C GLY A 18 -19.73 -23.40 51.07
N GLY A 19 -20.48 -22.52 51.77
CA GLY A 19 -20.13 -21.12 52.11
C GLY A 19 -20.47 -20.07 51.04
N SER A 20 -21.57 -19.30 51.08
CA SER A 20 -22.08 -18.37 52.10
C SER A 20 -21.20 -17.12 52.33
N GLY A 21 -21.64 -15.94 51.86
CA GLY A 21 -20.98 -14.65 52.12
C GLY A 21 -21.70 -13.45 51.49
N ARG A 22 -22.03 -12.43 52.30
CA ARG A 22 -22.87 -11.27 51.96
C ARG A 22 -22.22 -10.20 51.05
N VAL A 23 -23.12 -9.40 50.50
CA VAL A 23 -22.98 -8.12 49.78
C VAL A 23 -22.44 -6.96 50.67
N GLN A 24 -21.84 -5.96 49.99
CA GLN A 24 -21.66 -4.51 50.29
C GLN A 24 -20.25 -3.93 50.65
N PRO A 25 -19.93 -2.68 50.21
CA PRO A 25 -18.64 -1.96 50.37
C PRO A 25 -18.72 -0.97 51.58
N PRO A 26 -17.95 0.15 51.76
CA PRO A 26 -16.88 0.77 50.92
C PRO A 26 -15.65 1.35 51.68
N SER A 27 -14.77 2.03 50.92
CA SER A 27 -13.88 3.18 51.26
C SER A 27 -13.50 3.51 52.71
N ALA A 28 -12.20 3.69 52.95
CA ALA A 28 -11.63 4.28 54.18
C ALA A 28 -11.34 5.80 54.04
N LEU A 29 -11.52 6.52 55.17
CA LEU A 29 -11.27 7.95 55.47
C LEU A 29 -9.95 8.10 56.29
N PRO A 30 -9.60 9.26 56.92
CA PRO A 30 -9.81 10.71 56.67
C PRO A 30 -8.42 11.44 56.47
N ALA A 31 -8.18 12.76 56.42
CA ALA A 31 -8.44 13.88 57.36
C ALA A 31 -7.75 15.20 56.81
N PRO A 32 -7.54 16.33 57.54
CA PRO A 32 -8.22 17.61 57.25
C PRO A 32 -7.23 18.81 56.99
N PRO A 33 -7.45 20.07 57.44
CA PRO A 33 -8.29 21.10 56.81
C PRO A 33 -7.55 22.43 56.48
N CYS A 34 -8.36 23.44 56.13
CA CYS A 34 -8.16 24.88 56.39
C CYS A 34 -7.60 25.75 55.23
N ALA A 35 -8.52 26.51 54.61
CA ALA A 35 -8.20 27.62 53.72
C ALA A 35 -8.38 28.97 54.43
N ARG A 36 -7.32 29.79 54.52
CA ARG A 36 -7.38 31.24 54.79
C ARG A 36 -6.03 31.87 54.35
N ARG A 37 -5.91 32.49 53.16
CA ARG A 37 -6.38 33.82 52.68
C ARG A 37 -5.31 34.92 52.89
N LEU A 38 -5.18 35.83 51.92
CA LEU A 38 -4.35 37.07 51.89
C LEU A 38 -2.85 36.81 51.59
N SER A 39 -2.09 37.68 50.91
CA SER A 39 -2.39 38.83 50.01
C SER A 39 -1.06 39.26 49.33
N HIS A 40 -1.13 40.14 48.33
CA HIS A 40 -0.01 40.87 47.69
C HIS A 40 0.94 40.12 46.73
N ALA A 41 0.88 40.56 45.47
CA ALA A 41 2.04 40.74 44.60
C ALA A 41 2.49 42.23 44.67
N PRO A 42 3.56 42.68 43.98
CA PRO A 42 4.61 41.95 43.29
C PRO A 42 6.03 42.31 43.77
N ALA A 43 7.05 41.53 43.38
CA ALA A 43 8.44 41.99 43.39
C ALA A 43 9.18 41.44 42.15
N LEU A 44 9.57 42.34 41.26
CA LEU A 44 10.40 42.03 40.09
C LEU A 44 11.84 41.79 40.56
N ALA A 45 12.35 40.57 40.38
CA ALA A 45 13.75 40.25 40.57
C ALA A 45 14.29 39.57 39.30
N SER A 46 15.27 40.21 38.66
CA SER A 46 15.86 39.75 37.41
C SER A 46 16.62 38.43 37.60
N ALA A 47 16.11 37.35 37.00
CA ALA A 47 16.87 36.12 36.79
C ALA A 47 17.23 36.00 35.30
N VAL A 48 18.48 36.38 34.96
CA VAL A 48 19.07 36.09 33.64
C VAL A 48 19.33 34.59 33.57
N PHE A 49 18.37 33.84 33.02
CA PHE A 49 18.60 32.44 32.69
C PHE A 49 19.51 32.34 31.45
N PRO A 50 20.61 31.56 31.50
CA PRO A 50 21.42 31.32 30.32
C PRO A 50 20.58 30.60 29.26
N ARG A 51 20.68 31.11 28.03
CA ARG A 51 20.01 30.61 26.83
C ARG A 51 20.27 29.12 26.66
N ALA A 52 19.25 28.29 26.94
CA ALA A 52 19.29 26.87 26.65
C ALA A 52 19.43 26.69 25.14
N ALA A 53 20.64 26.39 24.68
CA ALA A 53 20.89 25.97 23.32
C ALA A 53 20.28 24.58 23.13
N ALA A 54 19.04 24.54 22.63
CA ALA A 54 18.47 23.30 22.13
C ALA A 54 19.41 22.75 21.04
N PRO A 55 19.81 21.46 21.10
CA PRO A 55 20.70 20.90 20.09
C PRO A 55 19.97 20.90 18.75
N ALA A 56 20.56 21.59 17.76
CA ALA A 56 20.16 21.49 16.36
C ALA A 56 20.58 20.12 15.81
N LEU A 57 19.89 19.08 16.26
CA LEU A 57 20.11 17.69 15.89
C LEU A 57 18.82 16.99 15.45
N LEU A 58 17.86 17.77 14.93
CA LEU A 58 17.13 17.26 13.78
C LEU A 58 18.10 17.40 12.61
N ALA A 59 18.63 16.26 12.16
CA ALA A 59 19.38 16.21 10.93
C ALA A 59 18.50 16.86 9.84
N GLU A 60 18.98 17.98 9.29
CA GLU A 60 18.48 18.46 8.02
C GLU A 60 18.79 17.34 7.03
N MET A 61 17.80 16.50 6.75
CA MET A 61 17.90 15.67 5.55
C MET A 61 17.99 16.70 4.44
N PRO A 62 19.10 16.76 3.67
CA PRO A 62 19.10 17.59 2.49
C PRO A 62 17.87 17.17 1.68
N PRO A 63 17.12 18.11 1.09
CA PRO A 63 16.08 17.74 0.15
C PRO A 63 16.74 16.77 -0.84
N PRO A 64 16.08 15.66 -1.25
CA PRO A 64 16.66 14.71 -2.19
C PRO A 64 16.84 15.43 -3.53
N SER A 65 17.96 16.12 -3.63
CA SER A 65 18.44 16.83 -4.80
C SER A 65 18.89 15.75 -5.75
N LEU A 66 17.91 15.24 -6.51
CA LEU A 66 18.11 14.94 -7.91
C LEU A 66 18.81 16.16 -8.51
N GLU A 67 20.15 16.18 -8.47
CA GLU A 67 20.93 17.20 -9.14
C GLU A 67 20.48 17.20 -10.59
N MET A 68 19.95 18.34 -11.01
CA MET A 68 19.22 18.48 -12.26
C MET A 68 20.20 18.49 -13.43
N VAL A 69 20.71 17.31 -13.77
CA VAL A 69 21.46 17.09 -15.01
C VAL A 69 20.49 17.31 -16.17
N SER A 70 20.59 18.49 -16.76
CA SER A 70 20.18 18.82 -18.13
C SER A 70 18.78 18.38 -18.55
N GLY A 71 17.77 19.15 -18.14
CA GLY A 71 16.42 19.13 -18.71
C GLY A 71 15.35 18.55 -17.79
N GLN A 72 14.13 19.10 -17.87
CA GLN A 72 12.98 18.72 -17.03
C GLN A 72 12.40 17.32 -17.34
N VAL A 73 13.07 16.55 -18.21
CA VAL A 73 12.65 15.24 -18.73
C VAL A 73 12.83 14.14 -17.68
N LEU A 74 14.03 13.98 -17.13
CA LEU A 74 14.34 12.89 -16.21
C LEU A 74 13.51 12.96 -14.91
N PRO A 75 13.32 14.13 -14.25
CA PRO A 75 12.44 14.21 -13.08
C PRO A 75 10.97 13.85 -13.39
N ALA A 76 10.47 14.23 -14.58
CA ALA A 76 9.13 13.88 -15.01
C ALA A 76 8.98 12.36 -15.26
N PHE A 77 9.96 11.74 -15.91
CA PHE A 77 10.04 10.30 -16.07
C PHE A 77 10.04 9.59 -14.70
N LEU A 78 10.90 10.01 -13.77
CA LEU A 78 11.03 9.43 -12.43
C LEU A 78 9.73 9.55 -11.61
N LEU A 79 9.02 10.68 -11.72
CA LEU A 79 7.71 10.86 -11.09
C LEU A 79 6.67 9.89 -11.67
N CYS A 80 6.49 9.89 -13.00
CA CYS A 80 5.50 9.04 -13.65
C CYS A 80 5.77 7.54 -13.43
N SER A 81 7.03 7.11 -13.56
CA SER A 81 7.46 5.73 -13.32
C SER A 81 7.26 5.28 -11.88
N THR A 82 7.62 6.11 -10.90
CA THR A 82 7.41 5.79 -9.47
C THR A 82 5.92 5.64 -9.14
N LEU A 83 5.06 6.53 -9.64
CA LEU A 83 3.62 6.42 -9.47
C LEU A 83 3.03 5.15 -10.13
N LEU A 84 3.58 4.70 -11.25
CA LEU A 84 3.20 3.44 -11.91
C LEU A 84 3.61 2.20 -11.11
N VAL A 85 4.80 2.21 -10.49
CA VAL A 85 5.25 1.14 -9.59
C VAL A 85 4.38 1.10 -8.33
N ILE A 86 4.07 2.26 -7.72
CA ILE A 86 3.13 2.35 -6.59
C ILE A 86 1.76 1.79 -6.98
N LYS A 87 1.24 2.10 -8.17
CA LYS A 87 0.00 1.53 -8.70
C LYS A 87 0.05 0.00 -8.81
N MET A 88 1.18 -0.60 -9.21
CA MET A 88 1.34 -2.06 -9.23
C MET A 88 1.27 -2.66 -7.82
N TYR A 89 1.90 -2.03 -6.82
CA TYR A 89 1.76 -2.45 -5.42
C TYR A 89 0.31 -2.34 -4.92
N VAL A 90 -0.44 -1.30 -5.31
CA VAL A 90 -1.87 -1.19 -5.00
C VAL A 90 -2.66 -2.35 -5.62
N VAL A 91 -2.39 -2.75 -6.87
CA VAL A 91 -3.02 -3.93 -7.49
C VAL A 91 -2.65 -5.23 -6.76
N ALA A 92 -1.41 -5.37 -6.29
CA ALA A 92 -0.98 -6.51 -5.47
C ALA A 92 -1.76 -6.59 -4.14
N ILE A 93 -1.89 -5.46 -3.43
CA ILE A 93 -2.67 -5.35 -2.18
C ILE A 93 -4.14 -5.70 -2.43
N ILE A 94 -4.76 -5.13 -3.48
CA ILE A 94 -6.14 -5.44 -3.88
C ILE A 94 -6.29 -6.95 -4.14
N THR A 95 -5.33 -7.58 -4.83
CA THR A 95 -5.34 -9.03 -5.09
C THR A 95 -5.40 -9.83 -3.78
N GLY A 96 -4.54 -9.49 -2.81
CA GLY A 96 -4.55 -10.13 -1.48
C GLY A 96 -5.87 -9.94 -0.73
N GLN A 97 -6.42 -8.73 -0.73
CA GLN A 97 -7.71 -8.45 -0.09
C GLN A 97 -8.89 -9.19 -0.76
N VAL A 98 -8.89 -9.33 -2.09
CA VAL A 98 -9.89 -10.12 -2.80
C VAL A 98 -9.78 -11.61 -2.45
N ARG A 99 -8.57 -12.17 -2.35
CA ARG A 99 -8.36 -13.58 -1.92
C ARG A 99 -8.92 -13.83 -0.52
N LEU A 100 -8.64 -12.94 0.44
CA LEU A 100 -9.18 -13.01 1.80
C LEU A 100 -10.72 -12.90 1.81
N ARG A 101 -11.28 -11.89 1.13
CA ARG A 101 -12.74 -11.65 1.08
C ARG A 101 -13.52 -12.77 0.40
N LYS A 102 -12.97 -13.40 -0.63
CA LYS A 102 -13.60 -14.49 -1.39
C LYS A 102 -13.30 -15.89 -0.85
N LYS A 103 -12.34 -16.00 0.09
CA LYS A 103 -11.71 -17.26 0.51
C LYS A 103 -11.32 -18.11 -0.69
N ALA A 104 -10.38 -17.57 -1.47
CA ALA A 104 -9.87 -18.15 -2.71
C ALA A 104 -8.33 -18.04 -2.75
N PHE A 105 -7.68 -19.00 -2.11
CA PHE A 105 -6.24 -19.07 -1.95
C PHE A 105 -5.63 -19.95 -3.03
N ALA A 106 -4.38 -19.66 -3.41
CA ALA A 106 -3.65 -20.46 -4.39
C ALA A 106 -3.00 -21.70 -3.76
N ASN A 107 -2.61 -21.60 -2.49
CA ASN A 107 -1.83 -22.60 -1.79
C ASN A 107 -2.67 -23.30 -0.70
N PRO A 108 -2.47 -24.61 -0.45
CA PRO A 108 -3.27 -25.37 0.51
C PRO A 108 -3.04 -24.93 1.96
N GLU A 109 -1.85 -24.49 2.33
CA GLU A 109 -1.51 -24.01 3.67
C GLU A 109 -2.22 -22.68 4.01
N ASP A 110 -2.31 -21.77 3.04
CA ASP A 110 -3.11 -20.54 3.16
C ASP A 110 -4.59 -20.86 3.34
N ALA A 111 -5.10 -21.84 2.59
CA ALA A 111 -6.48 -22.29 2.70
C ALA A 111 -6.79 -22.92 4.07
N GLN A 112 -5.91 -23.80 4.57
CA GLN A 112 -6.03 -24.38 5.92
C GLN A 112 -6.07 -23.29 7.00
N ARG A 113 -5.14 -22.32 6.94
CA ARG A 113 -5.07 -21.19 7.90
C ARG A 113 -6.34 -20.33 7.93
N HIS A 114 -7.09 -20.27 6.83
CA HIS A 114 -8.29 -19.42 6.69
C HIS A 114 -9.63 -20.19 6.65
N GLY A 115 -9.61 -21.49 7.01
CA GLY A 115 -10.80 -22.27 7.33
C GLY A 115 -10.98 -23.60 6.59
N GLY A 116 -9.97 -24.07 5.85
CA GLY A 116 -9.91 -25.42 5.30
C GLY A 116 -9.53 -25.50 3.81
N LEU A 117 -9.12 -26.71 3.38
CA LEU A 117 -8.63 -27.00 2.03
C LEU A 117 -9.62 -26.66 0.90
N GLN A 118 -10.92 -26.64 1.18
CA GLN A 118 -11.96 -26.22 0.23
C GLN A 118 -11.82 -24.76 -0.26
N TYR A 119 -11.01 -23.95 0.41
CA TYR A 119 -10.68 -22.59 -0.01
C TYR A 119 -9.41 -22.49 -0.87
N CYS A 120 -8.72 -23.61 -1.14
CA CYS A 120 -7.66 -23.72 -2.13
C CYS A 120 -8.29 -23.85 -3.52
N ARG A 121 -8.68 -22.72 -4.12
CA ARG A 121 -9.50 -22.65 -5.33
C ARG A 121 -9.28 -21.34 -6.09
N SER A 122 -9.57 -21.35 -7.39
CA SER A 122 -9.67 -20.13 -8.20
C SER A 122 -10.96 -19.35 -7.90
N ASP A 123 -10.91 -18.04 -8.15
CA ASP A 123 -12.08 -17.15 -8.17
C ASP A 123 -11.92 -16.16 -9.34
N PRO A 124 -12.99 -15.90 -10.13
CA PRO A 124 -12.90 -15.04 -11.32
C PRO A 124 -12.47 -13.59 -11.08
N ASP A 125 -12.68 -13.06 -9.86
CA ASP A 125 -12.21 -11.72 -9.48
C ASP A 125 -10.73 -11.75 -9.08
N VAL A 126 -10.27 -12.80 -8.37
CA VAL A 126 -8.83 -13.01 -8.10
C VAL A 126 -8.03 -13.12 -9.40
N GLU A 127 -8.49 -13.96 -10.34
CA GLU A 127 -7.84 -14.08 -11.65
C GLU A 127 -7.86 -12.77 -12.45
N ARG A 128 -8.91 -11.97 -12.30
CA ARG A 128 -9.01 -10.64 -12.94
C ARG A 128 -7.95 -9.69 -12.39
N CYS A 129 -7.72 -9.67 -11.08
CA CYS A 129 -6.63 -8.91 -10.48
C CYS A 129 -5.26 -9.42 -10.96
N LEU A 130 -5.04 -10.74 -11.04
CA LEU A 130 -3.81 -11.32 -11.57
C LEU A 130 -3.57 -10.96 -13.04
N ARG A 131 -4.60 -11.00 -13.90
CA ARG A 131 -4.48 -10.58 -15.31
C ARG A 131 -4.23 -9.08 -15.46
N ALA A 132 -4.78 -8.24 -14.59
CA ALA A 132 -4.48 -6.80 -14.56
C ALA A 132 -3.00 -6.57 -14.20
N HIS A 133 -2.52 -7.20 -13.12
CA HIS A 133 -1.13 -7.08 -12.68
C HIS A 133 -0.15 -7.66 -13.71
N ARG A 134 -0.48 -8.79 -14.36
CA ARG A 134 0.33 -9.35 -15.45
C ARG A 134 0.44 -8.37 -16.63
N ASN A 135 -0.65 -7.74 -17.05
CA ASN A 135 -0.60 -6.76 -18.13
C ASN A 135 0.17 -5.48 -17.71
N ASP A 136 0.17 -5.12 -16.43
CA ASP A 136 1.06 -4.09 -15.91
C ASP A 136 2.54 -4.49 -16.04
N MET A 137 2.93 -5.72 -15.66
CA MET A 137 4.31 -6.21 -15.89
C MET A 137 4.70 -6.17 -17.38
N GLU A 138 3.82 -6.64 -18.26
CA GLU A 138 4.03 -6.70 -19.72
C GLU A 138 4.15 -5.31 -20.39
N THR A 139 3.81 -4.21 -19.72
CA THR A 139 3.80 -2.86 -20.32
C THR A 139 4.60 -1.82 -19.54
N ILE A 140 4.51 -1.83 -18.22
CA ILE A 140 5.23 -0.89 -17.35
C ILE A 140 6.72 -1.24 -17.33
N TYR A 141 7.13 -2.51 -17.26
CA TYR A 141 8.55 -2.84 -17.25
C TYR A 141 9.29 -2.43 -18.55
N PRO A 142 8.75 -2.66 -19.77
CA PRO A 142 9.29 -2.05 -20.98
C PRO A 142 9.33 -0.52 -20.94
N PHE A 143 8.28 0.14 -20.43
CA PHE A 143 8.26 1.60 -20.29
C PHE A 143 9.34 2.12 -19.32
N LEU A 144 9.62 1.43 -18.21
CA LEU A 144 10.69 1.80 -17.29
C LEU A 144 12.06 1.80 -17.98
N PHE A 145 12.31 0.81 -18.84
CA PHE A 145 13.54 0.75 -19.63
C PHE A 145 13.55 1.84 -20.74
N LEU A 146 12.53 1.86 -21.59
CA LEU A 146 12.45 2.77 -22.74
C LEU A 146 12.44 4.24 -22.32
N GLY A 147 11.65 4.61 -21.31
CA GLY A 147 11.55 5.99 -20.82
C GLY A 147 12.82 6.48 -20.14
N LEU A 148 13.55 5.59 -19.46
CA LEU A 148 14.86 5.91 -18.89
C LEU A 148 15.88 6.19 -19.98
N VAL A 149 16.04 5.29 -20.96
CA VAL A 149 16.96 5.47 -22.09
C VAL A 149 16.59 6.73 -22.89
N TYR A 150 15.32 6.89 -23.24
CA TYR A 150 14.79 8.04 -23.96
C TYR A 150 15.06 9.37 -23.24
N SER A 151 15.08 9.39 -21.89
CA SER A 151 15.41 10.60 -21.13
C SER A 151 16.85 11.09 -21.36
N PHE A 152 17.77 10.22 -21.80
CA PHE A 152 19.15 10.56 -22.13
C PHE A 152 19.41 10.85 -23.61
N LEU A 153 18.42 10.69 -24.49
CA LEU A 153 18.53 11.02 -25.92
C LEU A 153 18.50 12.54 -26.21
N GLY A 154 18.36 13.38 -25.17
CA GLY A 154 18.13 14.82 -25.31
C GLY A 154 16.82 15.20 -26.03
N PRO A 155 15.67 14.53 -25.78
CA PRO A 155 14.42 14.86 -26.46
C PRO A 155 13.88 16.22 -26.03
N ASP A 156 12.99 16.79 -26.86
CA ASP A 156 12.24 17.99 -26.48
C ASP A 156 11.46 17.76 -25.15
N PRO A 157 11.58 18.66 -24.15
CA PRO A 157 10.97 18.47 -22.84
C PRO A 157 9.44 18.34 -22.84
N PHE A 158 8.76 19.07 -23.73
CA PHE A 158 7.30 19.03 -23.84
C PHE A 158 6.85 17.72 -24.49
N VAL A 159 7.50 17.30 -25.58
CA VAL A 159 7.25 16.02 -26.24
C VAL A 159 7.47 14.86 -25.28
N ALA A 160 8.56 14.87 -24.50
CA ALA A 160 8.83 13.82 -23.52
C ALA A 160 7.78 13.79 -22.39
N TRP A 161 7.38 14.95 -21.86
CA TRP A 161 6.27 15.07 -20.92
C TRP A 161 4.98 14.43 -21.45
N MET A 162 4.62 14.71 -22.71
CA MET A 162 3.44 14.14 -23.34
C MET A 162 3.53 12.62 -23.48
N HIS A 163 4.71 12.06 -23.81
CA HIS A 163 4.91 10.61 -23.86
C HIS A 163 4.66 9.95 -22.48
N PHE A 164 5.25 10.50 -21.43
CA PHE A 164 5.11 9.96 -20.07
C PHE A 164 3.68 10.13 -19.53
N LEU A 165 3.04 11.28 -19.79
CA LEU A 165 1.69 11.58 -19.34
C LEU A 165 0.63 10.71 -20.03
N ILE A 166 0.73 10.52 -21.35
CA ILE A 166 -0.17 9.64 -22.12
C ILE A 166 -0.02 8.19 -21.64
N PHE A 167 1.21 7.72 -21.43
CA PHE A 167 1.44 6.39 -20.88
C PHE A 167 0.82 6.25 -19.48
N PHE A 168 1.12 7.19 -18.57
CA PHE A 168 0.62 7.20 -17.20
C PHE A 168 -0.91 7.16 -17.15
N LEU A 169 -1.58 8.10 -17.82
CA LEU A 169 -3.05 8.18 -17.86
C LEU A 169 -3.67 6.92 -18.50
N GLY A 170 -3.09 6.44 -19.61
CA GLY A 170 -3.52 5.21 -20.27
C GLY A 170 -3.45 3.99 -19.34
N ARG A 171 -2.36 3.83 -18.59
CA ARG A 171 -2.22 2.74 -17.59
C ARG A 171 -3.16 2.90 -16.39
N MET A 172 -3.42 4.12 -15.92
CA MET A 172 -4.41 4.38 -14.87
C MET A 172 -5.82 3.98 -15.33
N VAL A 173 -6.27 4.49 -16.48
CA VAL A 173 -7.58 4.16 -17.07
C VAL A 173 -7.69 2.67 -17.38
N HIS A 174 -6.63 2.04 -17.91
CA HIS A 174 -6.61 0.60 -18.16
C HIS A 174 -6.85 -0.20 -16.86
N THR A 175 -6.18 0.16 -15.76
CA THR A 175 -6.32 -0.51 -14.46
C THR A 175 -7.73 -0.37 -13.90
N ILE A 176 -8.28 0.84 -13.93
CA ILE A 176 -9.65 1.15 -13.49
C ILE A 176 -10.66 0.36 -14.34
N ALA A 177 -10.50 0.35 -15.67
CA ALA A 177 -11.37 -0.41 -16.57
C ALA A 177 -11.30 -1.93 -16.33
N TYR A 178 -10.12 -2.47 -16.00
CA TYR A 178 -9.91 -3.89 -15.77
C TYR A 178 -10.60 -4.37 -14.49
N LEU A 179 -10.37 -3.65 -13.38
CA LEU A 179 -10.88 -4.01 -12.04
C LEU A 179 -12.36 -3.62 -11.89
N GLY A 180 -12.75 -2.44 -12.39
CA GLY A 180 -14.13 -1.94 -12.39
C GLY A 180 -15.07 -2.61 -13.39
N LYS A 181 -14.59 -3.61 -14.15
CA LYS A 181 -15.38 -4.40 -15.13
C LYS A 181 -16.10 -3.52 -16.17
N LEU A 182 -15.47 -2.42 -16.59
CA LEU A 182 -16.08 -1.49 -17.54
C LEU A 182 -16.36 -2.16 -18.90
N ARG A 183 -17.39 -1.68 -19.60
CA ARG A 183 -17.81 -2.18 -20.91
C ARG A 183 -16.66 -2.04 -21.93
N ALA A 184 -16.54 -3.01 -22.83
CA ALA A 184 -15.67 -2.86 -24.01
C ALA A 184 -16.18 -1.70 -24.91
N PRO A 185 -15.29 -0.94 -25.56
CA PRO A 185 -13.86 -1.22 -25.78
C PRO A 185 -12.89 -0.51 -24.79
N THR A 186 -13.36 0.17 -23.74
CA THR A 186 -12.57 1.12 -22.92
C THR A 186 -11.21 0.57 -22.47
N ARG A 187 -11.14 -0.67 -21.99
CA ARG A 187 -9.88 -1.32 -21.60
C ARG A 187 -8.91 -1.45 -22.78
N SER A 188 -9.37 -1.97 -23.90
CA SER A 188 -8.52 -2.20 -25.08
C SER A 188 -8.03 -0.89 -25.68
N LEU A 189 -8.89 0.14 -25.71
CA LEU A 189 -8.50 1.48 -26.17
C LEU A 189 -7.43 2.11 -25.25
N ALA A 190 -7.61 2.03 -23.93
CA ALA A 190 -6.64 2.54 -22.96
C ALA A 190 -5.28 1.81 -23.05
N TYR A 191 -5.30 0.50 -23.32
CA TYR A 191 -4.08 -0.27 -23.62
C TYR A 191 -3.39 0.26 -24.90
N THR A 192 -4.11 0.33 -26.02
CA THR A 192 -3.52 0.78 -27.31
C THR A 192 -2.96 2.20 -27.21
N LEU A 193 -3.69 3.14 -26.59
CA LEU A 193 -3.22 4.52 -26.39
C LEU A 193 -1.96 4.60 -25.54
N ALA A 194 -1.81 3.75 -24.51
CA ALA A 194 -0.59 3.66 -23.72
C ALA A 194 0.58 3.07 -24.53
N GLN A 195 0.34 2.14 -25.47
CA GLN A 195 1.43 1.56 -26.27
C GLN A 195 2.02 2.53 -27.31
N LEU A 196 1.27 3.55 -27.76
CA LEU A 196 1.75 4.55 -28.74
C LEU A 196 3.05 5.26 -28.31
N PRO A 197 3.16 5.89 -27.12
CA PRO A 197 4.42 6.50 -26.69
C PRO A 197 5.55 5.48 -26.49
N CYS A 198 5.25 4.24 -26.10
CA CYS A 198 6.27 3.19 -26.01
C CYS A 198 6.85 2.83 -27.37
N ALA A 199 6.00 2.68 -28.39
CA ALA A 199 6.45 2.42 -29.76
C ALA A 199 7.26 3.59 -30.32
N SER A 200 6.83 4.84 -30.07
CA SER A 200 7.56 6.05 -30.45
C SER A 200 8.97 6.11 -29.83
N MET A 201 9.08 5.91 -28.50
CA MET A 201 10.38 5.90 -27.81
C MET A 201 11.27 4.76 -28.32
N ALA A 202 10.73 3.56 -28.54
CA ALA A 202 11.48 2.42 -29.06
C ALA A 202 12.04 2.69 -30.47
N LEU A 203 11.26 3.27 -31.38
CA LEU A 203 11.72 3.63 -32.72
C LEU A 203 12.81 4.71 -32.68
N GLN A 204 12.67 5.72 -31.83
CA GLN A 204 13.69 6.75 -31.64
C GLN A 204 14.98 6.15 -31.07
N ILE A 205 14.91 5.28 -30.07
CA ILE A 205 16.08 4.58 -29.51
C ILE A 205 16.77 3.70 -30.56
N VAL A 206 16.01 2.98 -31.40
CA VAL A 206 16.59 2.15 -32.48
C VAL A 206 17.27 3.01 -33.53
N TRP A 207 16.66 4.14 -33.94
CA TRP A 207 17.26 5.08 -34.88
C TRP A 207 18.56 5.70 -34.33
N GLU A 208 18.51 6.17 -33.10
CA GLU A 208 19.65 6.77 -32.40
C GLU A 208 20.77 5.75 -32.15
N ALA A 209 20.47 4.49 -31.87
CA ALA A 209 21.48 3.44 -31.78
C ALA A 209 22.08 3.12 -33.17
N ALA A 210 21.25 2.96 -34.19
CA ALA A 210 21.68 2.57 -35.54
C ALA A 210 22.58 3.62 -36.21
N ARG A 211 22.39 4.93 -35.92
CA ARG A 211 23.25 5.99 -36.48
C ARG A 211 24.63 6.14 -35.82
N HIS A 212 24.94 5.33 -34.81
CA HIS A 212 26.25 5.29 -34.13
C HIS A 212 26.98 3.94 -34.31
N LEU A 213 26.45 3.06 -35.16
CA LEU A 213 27.09 1.80 -35.60
C LEU A 213 27.74 1.99 -36.99
#